data_AF-A0A4Y3WI19-F1
#
_entry.id   AF-A0A4Y3WI19-F1
#
_cell.length_a   1.000
_cell.length_b   1.000
_cell.length_c   1.000
_cell.angle_alpha   90.00
_cell.angle_beta   90.00
_cell.angle_gamma   90.00
#
_symmetry.space_group_name_H-M   'P 1'
#
loop_
_entity.id
_entity.type
_entity.pdbx_description
1 polymer ?
#
loop_
_entity_poly.entity_id
_entity_poly.type
_entity_poly.pdbx_seq_one_letter_code
_entity_poly.pdbx_strand_id
1 'polypeptide(L)'
;MLLPIHEQGYALSKIREAIEKHVAVALPAHAAYQQAHSKASFSRLLSGLDLPQPRTLLVRTSEDVLALDRFPLILKAATGTASRAVWPVKGPRELAAAVRELARCDAFADDVVAQEFIDAPVEHAQAVFDRGQLLGMHAYRQIARGAGGGDAVKESVDRPLVREHLTRIGRRLDWHGALSVDYLTPGANDVLYIDCNPRLVEPMNALLAGHDLLSLLLRVTRGVSPEALVPGRAGVRTHLALQALLGCAMRSGSRLELLRECRHLLMRTGVYRGSQEELTPLRIDWPSVIPTVFAAALLLVRPGAAERLVSKGWGDHLLNPESIRIIEGWNGPPV
;
A
#
# COMPACT_ATOMS: atom_id res chain seq x y z
N MET A 1 10.72 -22.45 -2.30
CA MET A 1 9.95 -21.49 -1.49
C MET A 1 9.41 -20.42 -2.41
N LEU A 2 8.16 -20.00 -2.22
CA LEU A 2 7.49 -18.99 -3.03
C LEU A 2 7.10 -17.82 -2.14
N LEU A 3 7.48 -16.59 -2.56
CA LEU A 3 7.15 -15.37 -1.81
C LEU A 3 6.29 -14.43 -2.67
N PRO A 4 4.99 -14.30 -2.38
CA PRO A 4 4.15 -13.31 -3.05
C PRO A 4 4.53 -11.90 -2.56
N ILE A 5 5.15 -11.12 -3.43
CA ILE A 5 5.59 -9.75 -3.14
C ILE A 5 4.60 -8.67 -3.61
N HIS A 6 3.58 -9.07 -4.37
CA HIS A 6 2.54 -8.19 -4.88
C HIS A 6 1.20 -8.94 -4.97
N GLU A 7 0.34 -8.52 -5.89
CA GLU A 7 -1.02 -9.01 -6.06
C GLU A 7 -1.16 -10.45 -6.53
N GLN A 8 -0.10 -11.06 -7.06
CA GLN A 8 -0.04 -12.51 -7.32
C GLN A 8 -0.44 -13.37 -6.10
N GLY A 9 -0.33 -12.86 -4.87
CA GLY A 9 -0.83 -13.54 -3.68
C GLY A 9 -2.33 -13.90 -3.75
N TYR A 10 -3.15 -13.13 -4.48
CA TYR A 10 -4.57 -13.41 -4.66
C TYR A 10 -4.77 -14.72 -5.43
N ALA A 11 -4.16 -14.84 -6.61
CA ALA A 11 -4.21 -16.04 -7.42
C ALA A 11 -3.59 -17.24 -6.70
N LEU A 12 -2.44 -17.04 -6.05
CA LEU A 12 -1.76 -18.11 -5.31
C LEU A 12 -2.58 -18.61 -4.11
N SER A 13 -3.32 -17.72 -3.44
CA SER A 13 -4.19 -18.13 -2.32
C SER A 13 -5.33 -19.04 -2.78
N LYS A 14 -5.83 -18.87 -4.02
CA LYS A 14 -6.87 -19.73 -4.61
C LYS A 14 -6.42 -21.18 -4.78
N ILE A 15 -5.14 -21.38 -5.12
CA ILE A 15 -4.53 -22.70 -5.32
C ILE A 15 -3.55 -23.11 -4.23
N ARG A 16 -3.64 -22.46 -3.08
CA ARG A 16 -2.72 -22.65 -1.96
C ARG A 16 -2.50 -24.12 -1.64
N GLU A 17 -3.57 -24.91 -1.50
CA GLU A 17 -3.50 -26.33 -1.12
C GLU A 17 -2.71 -27.20 -2.10
N ALA A 18 -2.66 -26.81 -3.36
CA ALA A 18 -1.88 -27.52 -4.35
C ALA A 18 -0.42 -27.09 -4.39
N ILE A 19 -0.16 -25.79 -4.31
CA ILE A 19 1.22 -25.28 -4.32
C ILE A 19 1.97 -25.68 -3.06
N GLU A 20 1.29 -25.75 -1.90
CA GLU A 20 1.91 -26.15 -0.62
C GLU A 20 2.49 -27.57 -0.64
N LYS A 21 2.04 -28.43 -1.56
CA LYS A 21 2.60 -29.79 -1.76
C LYS A 21 4.00 -29.77 -2.38
N HIS A 22 4.35 -28.69 -3.08
CA HIS A 22 5.58 -28.60 -3.87
C HIS A 22 6.50 -27.48 -3.39
N VAL A 23 5.93 -26.43 -2.81
CA VAL A 23 6.66 -25.24 -2.42
C VAL A 23 6.15 -24.67 -1.11
N ALA A 24 7.09 -24.36 -0.20
CA ALA A 24 6.77 -23.66 1.02
C ALA A 24 6.29 -22.22 0.69
N VAL A 25 5.12 -21.85 1.21
CA VAL A 25 4.45 -20.56 0.99
C VAL A 25 3.73 -20.14 2.26
N ALA A 26 3.82 -18.86 2.63
CA ALA A 26 3.04 -18.29 3.72
C ALA A 26 1.86 -17.47 3.14
N LEU A 27 0.70 -18.10 3.06
CA LEU A 27 -0.54 -17.48 2.59
C LEU A 27 -1.74 -17.87 3.47
N PRO A 28 -2.67 -16.93 3.72
CA PRO A 28 -3.92 -17.24 4.39
C PRO A 28 -4.86 -18.04 3.47
N ALA A 29 -6.00 -18.47 3.99
CA ALA A 29 -7.05 -19.05 3.16
C ALA A 29 -7.54 -18.02 2.13
N HIS A 30 -7.96 -18.48 0.95
CA HIS A 30 -8.38 -17.60 -0.13
C HIS A 30 -9.51 -16.62 0.28
N ALA A 31 -10.51 -17.10 1.02
CA ALA A 31 -11.59 -16.25 1.53
C ALA A 31 -11.09 -15.15 2.49
N ALA A 32 -10.10 -15.46 3.34
CA ALA A 32 -9.47 -14.48 4.21
C ALA A 32 -8.67 -13.45 3.40
N TYR A 33 -7.95 -13.91 2.36
CA TYR A 33 -7.24 -13.03 1.43
C TYR A 33 -8.20 -12.06 0.73
N GLN A 34 -9.32 -12.55 0.20
CA GLN A 34 -10.37 -11.74 -0.43
C GLN A 34 -10.95 -10.71 0.55
N GLN A 35 -11.17 -11.11 1.80
CA GLN A 35 -11.69 -10.22 2.84
C GLN A 35 -10.74 -9.05 3.16
N ALA A 36 -9.42 -9.29 3.14
CA ALA A 36 -8.41 -8.24 3.32
C ALA A 36 -8.18 -7.40 2.06
N HIS A 37 -8.20 -8.03 0.88
CA HIS A 37 -7.84 -7.37 -0.38
C HIS A 37 -8.92 -6.40 -0.89
N SER A 38 -10.20 -6.76 -0.79
CA SER A 38 -11.29 -5.90 -1.24
C SER A 38 -11.53 -4.77 -0.23
N LYS A 39 -11.53 -3.53 -0.70
CA LYS A 39 -11.80 -2.33 0.12
C LYS A 39 -13.16 -2.39 0.79
N ALA A 40 -14.18 -2.91 0.10
CA ALA A 40 -15.51 -3.09 0.65
C ALA A 40 -15.53 -4.17 1.74
N SER A 41 -14.93 -5.34 1.48
CA SER A 41 -14.87 -6.43 2.46
C SER A 41 -14.01 -6.08 3.67
N PHE A 42 -12.91 -5.35 3.47
CA PHE A 42 -12.06 -4.87 4.55
C PHE A 42 -12.80 -3.83 5.40
N SER A 43 -13.57 -2.91 4.79
CA SER A 43 -14.43 -1.98 5.53
C SER A 43 -15.45 -2.72 6.41
N ARG A 44 -16.09 -3.79 5.90
CA ARG A 44 -16.99 -4.63 6.70
C ARG A 44 -16.25 -5.38 7.82
N LEU A 45 -15.03 -5.86 7.56
CA LEU A 45 -14.20 -6.50 8.58
C LEU A 45 -13.90 -5.53 9.72
N LEU A 46 -13.53 -4.28 9.41
CA LEU A 46 -13.27 -3.24 10.40
C LEU A 46 -14.52 -2.97 11.24
N SER A 47 -15.68 -2.76 10.61
CA SER A 47 -16.96 -2.60 11.33
C SER A 47 -17.31 -3.80 12.21
N GLY A 48 -17.15 -5.02 11.69
CA GLY A 48 -17.44 -6.24 12.45
C GLY A 48 -16.49 -6.50 13.62
N LEU A 49 -15.29 -5.89 13.59
CA LEU A 49 -14.33 -5.90 14.68
C LEU A 49 -14.40 -4.62 15.53
N ASP A 50 -15.33 -3.71 15.29
CA ASP A 50 -15.36 -2.40 15.98
C ASP A 50 -13.99 -1.69 15.93
N LEU A 51 -13.39 -1.68 14.74
CA LEU A 51 -12.13 -1.02 14.45
C LEU A 51 -12.37 0.30 13.71
N PRO A 52 -11.57 1.33 14.00
CA PRO A 52 -11.86 2.68 13.56
C PRO A 52 -11.51 2.88 12.07
N GLN A 53 -12.42 3.49 11.33
CA GLN A 53 -12.28 3.92 9.94
C GLN A 53 -13.05 5.22 9.74
N PRO A 54 -12.73 6.05 8.73
CA PRO A 54 -13.56 7.21 8.42
C PRO A 54 -14.99 6.75 8.13
N ARG A 55 -15.97 7.65 8.29
CA ARG A 55 -17.36 7.30 8.00
C ARG A 55 -17.47 6.74 6.59
N THR A 56 -17.97 5.52 6.49
CA THR A 56 -17.97 4.76 5.24
C THR A 56 -19.38 4.25 4.93
N LEU A 57 -19.80 4.43 3.68
CA LEU A 57 -21.01 3.86 3.11
C LEU A 57 -20.60 2.93 1.96
N LEU A 58 -21.25 1.78 1.89
CA LEU A 58 -21.10 0.85 0.77
C LEU A 58 -22.33 0.99 -0.12
N VAL A 59 -22.11 1.35 -1.39
CA VAL A 59 -23.16 1.65 -2.37
C VAL A 59 -23.00 0.77 -3.60
N ARG A 60 -24.10 0.46 -4.28
CA ARG A 60 -24.11 -0.55 -5.35
C ARG A 60 -24.54 -0.03 -6.71
N THR A 61 -25.20 1.13 -6.75
CA THR A 61 -25.75 1.67 -7.98
C THR A 61 -25.23 3.08 -8.25
N SER A 62 -25.34 3.50 -9.51
CA SER A 62 -25.01 4.88 -9.89
C SER A 62 -25.93 5.88 -9.18
N GLU A 63 -27.19 5.50 -9.00
CA GLU A 63 -28.22 6.27 -8.31
C GLU A 63 -27.86 6.47 -6.83
N ASP A 64 -27.43 5.41 -6.13
CA ASP A 64 -26.99 5.49 -4.74
C ASP A 64 -25.80 6.45 -4.59
N VAL A 65 -24.82 6.38 -5.51
CA VAL A 65 -23.66 7.27 -5.50
C VAL A 65 -24.09 8.72 -5.74
N LEU A 66 -24.99 8.96 -6.71
CA LEU A 66 -25.50 10.29 -7.03
C LEU A 66 -26.34 10.90 -5.91
N ALA A 67 -26.90 10.08 -5.02
CA ALA A 67 -27.65 10.53 -3.85
C ALA A 67 -26.76 11.00 -2.69
N LEU A 68 -25.43 10.84 -2.77
CA LEU A 68 -24.50 11.31 -1.75
C LEU A 68 -24.45 12.85 -1.73
N ASP A 69 -24.66 13.43 -0.54
CA ASP A 69 -24.78 14.88 -0.33
C ASP A 69 -23.72 15.47 0.62
N ARG A 70 -22.91 14.61 1.27
CA ARG A 70 -21.87 15.03 2.21
C ARG A 70 -20.50 15.01 1.56
N PHE A 71 -19.94 16.19 1.36
CA PHE A 71 -18.61 16.39 0.77
C PHE A 71 -17.67 17.12 1.75
N PRO A 72 -16.34 16.98 1.61
CA PRO A 72 -15.63 16.13 0.64
C PRO A 72 -15.67 14.63 1.00
N LEU A 73 -15.63 13.78 -0.02
CA LEU A 73 -15.57 12.32 0.13
C LEU A 73 -14.57 11.70 -0.84
N ILE A 74 -14.20 10.45 -0.57
CA ILE A 74 -13.40 9.59 -1.44
C ILE A 74 -14.27 8.42 -1.90
N LEU A 75 -14.48 8.29 -3.20
CA LEU A 75 -15.03 7.07 -3.79
C LEU A 75 -13.91 6.09 -4.10
N LYS A 76 -14.12 4.81 -3.82
CA LYS A 76 -13.19 3.73 -4.16
C LYS A 76 -13.94 2.56 -4.75
N ALA A 77 -13.43 1.94 -5.81
CA ALA A 77 -13.95 0.64 -6.24
C ALA A 77 -13.57 -0.43 -5.21
N ALA A 78 -14.31 -1.54 -5.15
CA ALA A 78 -14.00 -2.66 -4.24
C ALA A 78 -12.58 -3.18 -4.43
N THR A 79 -12.17 -3.33 -5.69
CA THR A 79 -10.86 -3.84 -6.08
C THR A 79 -10.10 -2.79 -6.86
N GLY A 80 -8.83 -2.59 -6.51
CA GLY A 80 -7.96 -1.67 -7.20
C GLY A 80 -6.77 -1.28 -6.33
N THR A 81 -5.62 -1.18 -6.96
CA THR A 81 -4.35 -0.90 -6.30
C THR A 81 -3.70 0.35 -6.89
N ALA A 82 -2.69 0.87 -6.17
CA ALA A 82 -1.92 2.03 -6.58
C ALA A 82 -2.77 3.29 -6.88
N SER A 83 -3.82 3.54 -6.08
CA SER A 83 -4.72 4.70 -6.19
C SER A 83 -5.48 4.84 -7.52
N ARG A 84 -5.50 3.82 -8.39
CA ARG A 84 -6.14 3.88 -9.71
C ARG A 84 -7.66 3.79 -9.68
N ALA A 85 -8.20 3.32 -8.57
CA ALA A 85 -9.63 3.16 -8.35
C ALA A 85 -10.09 4.00 -7.15
N VAL A 86 -9.56 5.24 -7.05
CA VAL A 86 -9.83 6.17 -5.96
C VAL A 86 -10.10 7.55 -6.56
N TRP A 87 -11.27 8.10 -6.29
CA TRP A 87 -11.72 9.39 -6.81
C TRP A 87 -12.03 10.35 -5.67
N PRO A 88 -11.23 11.42 -5.48
CA PRO A 88 -11.58 12.51 -4.58
C PRO A 88 -12.75 13.31 -5.14
N VAL A 89 -13.80 13.48 -4.34
CA VAL A 89 -15.02 14.17 -4.71
C VAL A 89 -15.24 15.34 -3.76
N LYS A 90 -15.12 16.56 -4.30
CA LYS A 90 -15.28 17.81 -3.53
C LYS A 90 -16.71 18.36 -3.59
N GLY A 91 -17.51 17.91 -4.55
CA GLY A 91 -18.89 18.32 -4.72
C GLY A 91 -19.61 17.55 -5.82
N PRO A 92 -20.84 17.96 -6.16
CA PRO A 92 -21.71 17.23 -7.10
C PRO A 92 -21.13 17.07 -8.51
N ARG A 93 -20.32 18.03 -8.97
CA ARG A 93 -19.71 17.97 -10.31
C ARG A 93 -18.67 16.86 -10.40
N GLU A 94 -17.77 16.78 -9.43
CA GLU A 94 -16.79 15.70 -9.33
C GLU A 94 -17.48 14.35 -9.09
N LEU A 95 -18.59 14.33 -8.33
CA LEU A 95 -19.38 13.13 -8.09
C LEU A 95 -19.91 12.55 -9.39
N ALA A 96 -20.57 13.37 -10.21
CA ALA A 96 -21.08 12.96 -11.51
C ALA A 96 -19.99 12.46 -12.46
N ALA A 97 -18.78 13.05 -12.40
CA ALA A 97 -17.64 12.58 -13.17
C ALA A 97 -17.13 11.22 -12.68
N ALA A 98 -17.01 11.04 -11.36
CA ALA A 98 -16.59 9.77 -10.77
C ALA A 98 -17.58 8.63 -11.06
N VAL A 99 -18.89 8.89 -11.04
CA VAL A 99 -19.92 7.90 -11.41
C VAL A 99 -19.74 7.40 -12.84
N ARG A 100 -19.47 8.30 -13.79
CA ARG A 100 -19.21 7.89 -15.19
C ARG A 100 -17.98 6.99 -15.30
N GLU A 101 -16.91 7.31 -14.57
CA GLU A 101 -15.71 6.47 -14.56
C GLU A 101 -15.95 5.12 -13.90
N LEU A 102 -16.68 5.07 -12.77
CA LEU A 102 -17.09 3.84 -12.09
C LEU A 102 -17.93 2.93 -13.01
N ALA A 103 -18.88 3.51 -13.74
CA ALA A 103 -19.68 2.77 -14.72
C ALA A 103 -18.82 2.25 -15.88
N ARG A 104 -17.87 3.07 -16.37
CA ARG A 104 -16.97 2.70 -17.46
C ARG A 104 -16.06 1.52 -17.12
N CYS A 105 -15.68 1.38 -15.85
CA CYS A 105 -14.86 0.27 -15.38
C CYS A 105 -15.64 -0.87 -14.72
N ASP A 106 -16.98 -0.90 -14.88
CA ASP A 106 -17.85 -1.96 -14.33
C ASP A 106 -17.71 -2.12 -12.81
N ALA A 107 -17.41 -1.02 -12.09
CA ALA A 107 -17.14 -1.06 -10.65
C ALA A 107 -18.39 -1.37 -9.80
N PHE A 108 -19.58 -1.21 -10.37
CA PHE A 108 -20.86 -1.51 -9.72
C PHE A 108 -21.24 -3.00 -9.77
N ALA A 109 -20.42 -3.85 -10.39
CA ALA A 109 -20.52 -5.30 -10.23
C ALA A 109 -20.25 -5.74 -8.77
N ASP A 110 -19.59 -4.87 -7.98
CA ASP A 110 -19.35 -5.00 -6.55
C ASP A 110 -19.75 -3.71 -5.80
N ASP A 111 -19.65 -3.74 -4.47
CA ASP A 111 -19.85 -2.55 -3.64
C ASP A 111 -18.76 -1.49 -3.90
N VAL A 112 -19.19 -0.26 -4.20
CA VAL A 112 -18.35 0.94 -4.21
C VAL A 112 -18.28 1.50 -2.79
N VAL A 113 -17.08 1.88 -2.37
CA VAL A 113 -16.82 2.46 -1.04
C VAL A 113 -16.89 3.98 -1.14
N ALA A 114 -17.86 4.60 -0.48
CA ALA A 114 -17.93 6.04 -0.28
C ALA A 114 -17.49 6.38 1.14
N GLN A 115 -16.30 6.97 1.26
CA GLN A 115 -15.64 7.22 2.54
C GLN A 115 -15.44 8.72 2.75
N GLU A 116 -15.70 9.22 3.95
CA GLU A 116 -15.42 10.60 4.34
C GLU A 116 -13.96 10.98 4.07
N PHE A 117 -13.74 12.15 3.48
CA PHE A 117 -12.39 12.68 3.33
C PHE A 117 -11.95 13.34 4.63
N ILE A 118 -10.82 12.88 5.17
CA ILE A 118 -10.21 13.43 6.38
C ILE A 118 -8.80 13.90 6.02
N ASP A 119 -8.55 15.18 6.27
CA ASP A 119 -7.22 15.78 6.09
C ASP A 119 -6.36 15.52 7.34
N ALA A 120 -5.64 14.40 7.33
CA ALA A 120 -4.80 13.97 8.42
C ALA A 120 -3.52 13.29 7.90
N PRO A 121 -2.44 13.25 8.71
CA PRO A 121 -1.22 12.53 8.35
C PRO A 121 -1.51 11.06 8.04
N VAL A 122 -0.92 10.58 6.95
CA VAL A 122 -0.99 9.17 6.53
C VAL A 122 0.16 8.41 7.15
N GLU A 123 -0.17 7.26 7.73
CA GLU A 123 0.77 6.31 8.25
C GLU A 123 0.47 4.92 7.72
N HIS A 124 1.48 4.08 7.78
CA HIS A 124 1.46 2.74 7.27
C HIS A 124 1.95 1.79 8.35
N ALA A 125 1.41 0.59 8.39
CA ALA A 125 1.93 -0.49 9.21
C ALA A 125 2.09 -1.75 8.36
N GLN A 126 3.23 -2.41 8.51
CA GLN A 126 3.54 -3.69 7.89
C GLN A 126 3.67 -4.72 9.00
N ALA A 127 3.13 -5.91 8.76
CA ALA A 127 3.10 -6.98 9.73
C ALA A 127 3.33 -8.36 9.08
N VAL A 128 3.84 -9.28 9.90
CA VAL A 128 4.01 -10.69 9.56
C VAL A 128 3.30 -11.53 10.61
N PHE A 129 2.52 -12.49 10.15
CA PHE A 129 1.72 -13.38 10.99
C PHE A 129 2.06 -14.85 10.73
N ASP A 130 1.93 -15.67 11.77
CA ASP A 130 1.83 -17.11 11.67
C ASP A 130 0.45 -17.55 12.19
N ARG A 131 -0.48 -17.88 11.29
CA ARG A 131 -1.82 -18.43 11.61
C ARG A 131 -2.54 -17.64 12.70
N GLY A 132 -2.71 -16.36 12.41
CA GLY A 132 -3.37 -15.36 13.27
C GLY A 132 -2.49 -14.79 14.39
N GLN A 133 -1.33 -15.36 14.68
CA GLN A 133 -0.38 -14.80 15.65
C GLN A 133 0.47 -13.71 15.00
N LEU A 134 0.43 -12.48 15.55
CA LEU A 134 1.29 -11.39 15.11
C LEU A 134 2.72 -11.60 15.60
N LEU A 135 3.67 -11.74 14.67
CA LEU A 135 5.09 -12.01 14.98
C LEU A 135 5.95 -10.76 14.86
N GLY A 136 5.61 -9.83 13.99
CA GLY A 136 6.37 -8.60 13.81
C GLY A 136 5.49 -7.53 13.21
N MET A 137 5.67 -6.29 13.67
CA MET A 137 5.02 -5.12 13.11
C MET A 137 5.99 -3.95 13.09
N HIS A 138 6.00 -3.22 11.98
CA HIS A 138 6.67 -1.94 11.84
C HIS A 138 5.70 -0.89 11.33
N ALA A 139 5.72 0.32 11.90
CA ALA A 139 4.90 1.43 11.43
C ALA A 139 5.77 2.63 11.07
N TYR A 140 5.33 3.38 10.07
CA TYR A 140 5.99 4.62 9.65
C TYR A 140 4.99 5.68 9.21
N ARG A 141 5.36 6.94 9.38
CA ARG A 141 4.64 8.10 8.88
C ARG A 141 5.20 8.54 7.53
N GLN A 142 4.30 8.85 6.60
CA GLN A 142 4.65 9.49 5.33
C GLN A 142 4.96 10.97 5.59
N ILE A 143 6.24 11.35 5.49
CA ILE A 143 6.71 12.72 5.70
C ILE A 143 6.60 13.54 4.41
N ALA A 144 6.85 12.91 3.26
CA ALA A 144 6.71 13.55 1.96
C ALA A 144 6.21 12.55 0.91
N ARG A 145 5.38 13.05 -0.01
CA ARG A 145 4.82 12.29 -1.13
C ARG A 145 5.71 12.35 -2.37
N GLY A 146 5.94 11.19 -2.97
CA GLY A 146 6.58 11.00 -4.26
C GLY A 146 5.59 11.04 -5.42
N ALA A 147 5.92 10.32 -6.49
CA ALA A 147 5.03 10.15 -7.64
C ALA A 147 3.81 9.30 -7.26
N GLY A 148 2.65 9.63 -7.84
CA GLY A 148 1.40 8.88 -7.62
C GLY A 148 0.86 8.89 -6.18
N GLY A 149 1.41 9.73 -5.29
CA GLY A 149 1.05 9.78 -3.88
C GLY A 149 1.75 8.74 -2.99
N GLY A 150 2.67 7.94 -3.56
CA GLY A 150 3.50 7.02 -2.79
C GLY A 150 4.52 7.74 -1.90
N ASP A 151 5.28 6.98 -1.12
CA ASP A 151 6.24 7.53 -0.18
C ASP A 151 7.49 8.07 -0.90
N ALA A 152 7.91 9.28 -0.54
CA ALA A 152 9.23 9.81 -0.87
C ALA A 152 10.13 9.90 0.36
N VAL A 153 9.57 10.24 1.52
CA VAL A 153 10.29 10.32 2.79
C VAL A 153 9.42 9.70 3.88
N LYS A 154 10.00 8.83 4.69
CA LYS A 154 9.33 8.08 5.76
C LYS A 154 10.02 8.33 7.09
N GLU A 155 9.27 8.25 8.18
CA GLU A 155 9.80 8.24 9.54
C GLU A 155 9.15 7.12 10.34
N SER A 156 9.95 6.22 10.93
CA SER A 156 9.43 5.16 11.78
C SER A 156 8.73 5.72 13.02
N VAL A 157 7.58 5.16 13.38
CA VAL A 157 6.78 5.60 14.53
C VAL A 157 6.42 4.42 15.43
N ASP A 158 6.27 4.69 16.73
CA ASP A 158 5.73 3.71 17.66
C ASP A 158 4.19 3.80 17.72
N ARG A 159 3.52 2.65 17.55
CA ARG A 159 2.06 2.53 17.43
C ARG A 159 1.52 1.30 18.14
N PRO A 160 1.49 1.28 19.48
CA PRO A 160 0.96 0.15 20.24
C PRO A 160 -0.51 -0.16 19.91
N LEU A 161 -1.35 0.86 19.73
CA LEU A 161 -2.76 0.68 19.38
C LEU A 161 -2.96 -0.03 18.02
N VAL A 162 -2.16 0.34 17.01
CA VAL A 162 -2.19 -0.31 15.69
C VAL A 162 -1.75 -1.78 15.79
N ARG A 163 -0.77 -2.08 16.67
CA ARG A 163 -0.35 -3.46 16.95
C ARG A 163 -1.49 -4.30 17.54
N GLU A 164 -2.24 -3.74 18.48
CA GLU A 164 -3.41 -4.39 19.05
C GLU A 164 -4.47 -4.67 17.98
N HIS A 165 -4.83 -3.66 17.18
CA HIS A 165 -5.78 -3.80 16.09
C HIS A 165 -5.35 -4.84 15.05
N LEU A 166 -4.08 -4.83 14.63
CA LEU A 166 -3.54 -5.81 13.70
C LEU A 166 -3.53 -7.23 14.30
N THR A 167 -3.31 -7.37 15.61
CA THR A 167 -3.46 -8.66 16.31
C THR A 167 -4.90 -9.18 16.20
N ARG A 168 -5.90 -8.31 16.39
CA ARG A 168 -7.33 -8.66 16.25
C ARG A 168 -7.69 -9.04 14.82
N ILE A 169 -7.21 -8.27 13.83
CA ILE A 169 -7.40 -8.56 12.39
C ILE A 169 -6.78 -9.91 12.04
N GLY A 170 -5.50 -10.10 12.37
CA GLY A 170 -4.78 -11.34 12.08
C GLY A 170 -5.47 -12.56 12.67
N ARG A 171 -5.85 -12.49 13.95
CA ARG A 171 -6.58 -13.57 14.63
C ARG A 171 -7.94 -13.86 13.98
N ARG A 172 -8.70 -12.83 13.62
CA ARG A 172 -10.02 -12.98 12.99
C ARG A 172 -9.96 -13.66 11.62
N LEU A 173 -8.88 -13.43 10.89
CA LEU A 173 -8.66 -13.96 9.54
C LEU A 173 -7.84 -15.25 9.51
N ASP A 174 -7.34 -15.72 10.66
CA ASP A 174 -6.31 -16.76 10.74
C ASP A 174 -5.14 -16.45 9.77
N TRP A 175 -4.68 -15.19 9.78
CA TRP A 175 -3.77 -14.69 8.75
C TRP A 175 -2.40 -15.38 8.83
N HIS A 176 -1.85 -15.79 7.70
CA HIS A 176 -0.53 -16.41 7.61
C HIS A 176 0.27 -15.75 6.48
N GLY A 177 1.44 -15.20 6.81
CA GLY A 177 2.24 -14.38 5.90
C GLY A 177 2.15 -12.88 6.19
N ALA A 178 2.39 -12.06 5.18
CA ALA A 178 2.50 -10.60 5.34
C ALA A 178 1.17 -9.88 5.11
N LEU A 179 1.00 -8.76 5.82
CA LEU A 179 -0.13 -7.84 5.68
C LEU A 179 0.38 -6.42 5.94
N SER A 180 -0.06 -5.46 5.15
CA SER A 180 0.15 -4.04 5.41
C SER A 180 -1.18 -3.31 5.43
N VAL A 181 -1.28 -2.26 6.22
CA VAL A 181 -2.47 -1.41 6.32
C VAL A 181 -2.06 0.06 6.26
N ASP A 182 -2.92 0.84 5.64
CA ASP A 182 -2.79 2.29 5.54
C ASP A 182 -3.84 2.93 6.43
N TYR A 183 -3.47 3.95 7.20
CA TYR A 183 -4.37 4.63 8.13
C TYR A 183 -4.04 6.11 8.27
N LEU A 184 -5.04 6.87 8.67
CA LEU A 184 -4.94 8.28 9.01
C LEU A 184 -4.74 8.44 10.51
N THR A 185 -4.05 9.52 10.90
CA THR A 185 -3.82 9.88 12.31
C THR A 185 -4.31 11.30 12.64
N PRO A 186 -5.64 11.52 12.79
CA PRO A 186 -6.18 12.86 13.08
C PRO A 186 -5.70 13.43 14.42
N GLY A 187 -5.36 12.56 15.37
CA GLY A 187 -4.83 12.88 16.69
C GLY A 187 -3.69 11.94 17.07
N ALA A 188 -3.00 12.21 18.17
CA ALA A 188 -1.79 11.46 18.56
C ALA A 188 -2.04 9.95 18.77
N ASN A 189 -3.25 9.58 19.22
CA ASN A 189 -3.66 8.19 19.46
C ASN A 189 -4.89 7.79 18.63
N ASP A 190 -5.31 8.64 17.68
CA ASP A 190 -6.46 8.35 16.83
C ASP A 190 -5.97 7.69 15.55
N VAL A 191 -6.61 6.58 15.19
CA VAL A 191 -6.29 5.78 14.01
C VAL A 191 -7.56 5.61 13.21
N LEU A 192 -7.51 5.83 11.90
CA LEU A 192 -8.62 5.54 11.00
C LEU A 192 -8.09 4.75 9.79
N TYR A 193 -8.42 3.46 9.70
CA TYR A 193 -7.96 2.60 8.61
C TYR A 193 -8.62 2.96 7.28
N ILE A 194 -7.84 2.98 6.20
CA ILE A 194 -8.30 3.40 4.86
C ILE A 194 -7.99 2.41 3.75
N ASP A 195 -7.01 1.53 3.91
CA ASP A 195 -6.69 0.48 2.93
C ASP A 195 -5.95 -0.70 3.59
N CYS A 196 -5.99 -1.85 2.91
CA CYS A 196 -5.27 -3.05 3.30
C CYS A 196 -4.59 -3.70 2.09
N ASN A 197 -3.30 -3.97 2.25
CA ASN A 197 -2.45 -4.57 1.24
C ASN A 197 -1.97 -5.93 1.77
N PRO A 198 -2.45 -7.07 1.24
CA PRO A 198 -2.11 -8.41 1.74
C PRO A 198 -0.68 -8.87 1.33
N ARG A 199 0.32 -8.05 1.67
CA ARG A 199 1.75 -8.21 1.32
C ARG A 199 2.62 -7.30 2.21
N LEU A 200 3.94 -7.47 2.14
CA LEU A 200 4.87 -6.43 2.58
C LEU A 200 4.93 -5.29 1.54
N VAL A 201 4.94 -4.05 2.00
CA VAL A 201 5.04 -2.85 1.16
C VAL A 201 6.32 -2.12 1.52
N GLU A 202 7.39 -2.25 0.73
CA GLU A 202 8.65 -1.51 0.96
C GLU A 202 9.24 -1.65 2.39
N PRO A 203 9.72 -2.85 2.77
CA PRO A 203 10.13 -3.15 4.16
C PRO A 203 11.47 -2.54 4.60
N MET A 204 12.13 -1.73 3.76
CA MET A 204 13.48 -1.25 4.03
C MET A 204 13.54 -0.27 5.20
N ASN A 205 12.51 0.58 5.39
CA ASN A 205 12.41 1.42 6.60
C ASN A 205 12.36 0.57 7.88
N ALA A 206 11.65 -0.57 7.86
CA ALA A 206 11.62 -1.50 8.98
C ALA A 206 13.00 -2.10 9.26
N LEU A 207 13.70 -2.57 8.22
CA LEU A 207 15.04 -3.13 8.35
C LEU A 207 16.02 -2.10 8.95
N LEU A 208 16.01 -0.86 8.45
CA LEU A 208 16.88 0.21 8.94
C LEU A 208 16.50 0.65 10.37
N ALA A 209 15.25 0.46 10.78
CA ALA A 209 14.81 0.60 12.17
C ALA A 209 15.26 -0.54 13.09
N GLY A 210 15.89 -1.59 12.55
CA GLY A 210 16.33 -2.78 13.27
C GLY A 210 15.29 -3.90 13.31
N HIS A 211 14.27 -3.83 12.45
CA HIS A 211 13.11 -4.72 12.45
C HIS A 211 13.01 -5.48 11.12
N ASP A 212 13.70 -6.62 11.02
CA ASP A 212 13.81 -7.39 9.77
C ASP A 212 12.57 -8.26 9.50
N LEU A 213 11.51 -7.61 8.99
CA LEU A 213 10.25 -8.26 8.61
C LEU A 213 10.42 -9.25 7.45
N LEU A 214 11.39 -9.04 6.55
CA LEU A 214 11.60 -9.94 5.42
C LEU A 214 12.18 -11.26 5.91
N SER A 215 13.24 -11.24 6.71
CA SER A 215 13.80 -12.46 7.30
C SER A 215 12.78 -13.19 8.16
N LEU A 216 11.95 -12.47 8.92
CA LEU A 216 10.84 -13.06 9.68
C LEU A 216 9.85 -13.78 8.75
N LEU A 217 9.42 -13.12 7.67
CA LEU A 217 8.51 -13.70 6.69
C LEU A 217 9.10 -14.94 6.00
N LEU A 218 10.40 -14.93 5.67
CA LEU A 218 11.09 -16.09 5.09
C LEU A 218 11.12 -17.28 6.07
N ARG A 219 11.26 -17.03 7.38
CA ARG A 219 11.19 -18.09 8.42
C ARG A 219 9.79 -18.68 8.52
N VAL A 220 8.76 -17.83 8.59
CA VAL A 220 7.35 -18.26 8.60
C VAL A 220 7.01 -19.07 7.36
N THR A 221 7.45 -18.60 6.19
CA THR A 221 7.24 -19.28 4.90
C THR A 221 7.86 -20.68 4.88
N ARG A 222 8.96 -20.90 5.60
CA ARG A 222 9.61 -22.21 5.74
C ARG A 222 8.94 -23.12 6.78
N GLY A 223 7.84 -22.70 7.39
CA GLY A 223 7.15 -23.45 8.44
C GLY A 223 7.84 -23.40 9.80
N VAL A 224 8.83 -22.51 9.98
CA VAL A 224 9.37 -22.21 11.31
C VAL A 224 8.40 -21.25 11.99
N SER A 225 8.01 -21.52 13.22
CA SER A 225 7.28 -20.57 14.07
C SER A 225 8.28 -19.78 14.91
N PRO A 226 8.79 -18.63 14.42
CA PRO A 226 9.76 -17.84 15.15
C PRO A 226 9.11 -17.16 16.36
N GLU A 227 9.92 -16.81 17.36
CA GLU A 227 9.49 -15.87 18.38
C GLU A 227 9.14 -14.51 17.76
N ALA A 228 8.22 -13.80 18.42
CA ALA A 228 7.85 -12.46 18.01
C ALA A 228 9.06 -11.52 18.13
N LEU A 229 9.25 -10.66 17.13
CA LEU A 229 10.30 -9.65 17.15
C LEU A 229 10.01 -8.59 18.22
N VAL A 230 11.06 -8.19 18.92
CA VAL A 230 11.06 -6.98 19.77
C VAL A 230 10.77 -5.75 18.91
N PRO A 231 10.01 -4.75 19.41
CA PRO A 231 9.77 -3.52 18.65
C PRO A 231 11.06 -2.84 18.17
N GLY A 232 11.06 -2.43 16.90
CA GLY A 232 12.15 -1.64 16.31
C GLY A 232 12.22 -0.20 16.84
N ARG A 233 13.19 0.58 16.33
CA ARG A 233 13.42 1.96 16.75
C ARG A 233 12.49 2.94 16.04
N ALA A 234 11.83 3.81 16.81
CA ALA A 234 11.14 4.98 16.28
C ALA A 234 12.12 6.09 15.85
N GLY A 235 11.65 7.05 15.05
CA GLY A 235 12.40 8.21 14.58
C GLY A 235 13.41 7.93 13.46
N VAL A 236 13.50 6.68 12.98
CA VAL A 236 14.38 6.34 11.86
C VAL A 236 13.80 6.89 10.55
N ARG A 237 14.53 7.81 9.94
CA ARG A 237 14.15 8.44 8.67
C ARG A 237 14.77 7.76 7.47
N THR A 238 13.98 7.61 6.42
CA THR A 238 14.42 7.06 5.14
C THR A 238 13.77 7.81 3.98
N HIS A 239 14.30 7.63 2.78
CA HIS A 239 13.73 8.21 1.56
C HIS A 239 13.95 7.30 0.35
N LEU A 240 13.18 7.61 -0.70
CA LEU A 240 13.24 7.02 -2.02
C LEU A 240 13.54 8.14 -3.02
N ALA A 241 14.81 8.34 -3.38
CA ALA A 241 15.25 9.46 -4.21
C ALA A 241 14.53 9.49 -5.57
N LEU A 242 14.34 8.32 -6.19
CA LEU A 242 13.61 8.23 -7.46
C LEU A 242 12.15 8.70 -7.31
N GLN A 243 11.47 8.33 -6.23
CA GLN A 243 10.09 8.76 -5.94
C GLN A 243 10.00 10.26 -5.69
N ALA A 244 10.96 10.82 -4.93
CA ALA A 244 11.07 12.25 -4.71
C ALA A 244 11.23 13.04 -6.02
N LEU A 245 12.15 12.61 -6.88
CA LEU A 245 12.45 13.29 -8.15
C LEU A 245 11.29 13.20 -9.14
N LEU A 246 10.68 12.02 -9.30
CA LEU A 246 9.49 11.86 -10.15
C LEU A 246 8.33 12.69 -9.61
N GLY A 247 8.08 12.66 -8.30
CA GLY A 247 7.05 13.47 -7.66
C GLY A 247 7.27 14.98 -7.83
N CYS A 248 8.51 15.45 -7.68
CA CYS A 248 8.89 16.84 -7.93
C CYS A 248 8.60 17.23 -9.39
N ALA A 249 9.07 16.42 -10.35
CA ALA A 249 8.86 16.68 -11.78
C ALA A 249 7.37 16.74 -12.15
N MET A 250 6.54 15.83 -11.62
CA MET A 250 5.10 15.80 -11.89
C MET A 250 4.36 17.01 -11.28
N ARG A 251 4.78 17.49 -10.10
CA ARG A 251 4.12 18.62 -9.44
C ARG A 251 4.46 19.96 -10.06
N SER A 252 5.71 20.15 -10.49
CA SER A 252 6.18 21.47 -10.91
C SER A 252 6.49 21.63 -12.38
N GLY A 253 6.86 20.54 -13.07
CA GLY A 253 7.41 20.59 -14.42
C GLY A 253 8.68 21.45 -14.54
N SER A 254 9.30 21.86 -13.43
CA SER A 254 10.34 22.88 -13.40
C SER A 254 11.72 22.29 -13.21
N ARG A 255 12.63 22.58 -14.14
CA ARG A 255 14.05 22.18 -14.05
C ARG A 255 14.75 22.79 -12.83
N LEU A 256 14.41 24.04 -12.49
CA LEU A 256 15.02 24.73 -11.34
C LEU A 256 14.61 24.06 -10.02
N GLU A 257 13.35 23.66 -9.90
CA GLU A 257 12.88 22.92 -8.73
C GLU A 257 13.49 21.53 -8.65
N LEU A 258 13.61 20.83 -9.79
CA LEU A 258 14.32 19.55 -9.84
C LEU A 258 15.80 19.68 -9.44
N LEU A 259 16.51 20.72 -9.89
CA LEU A 259 17.89 20.98 -9.47
C LEU A 259 17.98 21.23 -7.96
N ARG A 260 17.02 21.99 -7.39
CA ARG A 260 16.94 22.20 -5.95
C ARG A 260 16.68 20.89 -5.21
N GLU A 261 15.78 20.05 -5.73
CA GLU A 261 15.45 18.75 -5.15
C GLU A 261 16.66 17.80 -5.17
N CYS A 262 17.36 17.70 -6.31
CA CYS A 262 18.62 16.98 -6.43
C CYS A 262 19.64 17.47 -5.38
N ARG A 263 19.78 18.79 -5.23
CA ARG A 263 20.69 19.37 -4.22
C ARG A 263 20.25 19.00 -2.80
N HIS A 264 18.97 19.03 -2.48
CA HIS A 264 18.45 18.66 -1.16
C HIS A 264 18.72 17.18 -0.84
N LEU A 265 18.52 16.29 -1.82
CA LEU A 265 18.83 14.86 -1.73
C LEU A 265 20.32 14.60 -1.51
N LEU A 266 21.19 15.20 -2.35
CA LEU A 266 22.65 15.04 -2.29
C LEU A 266 23.24 15.57 -0.98
N MET A 267 22.79 16.75 -0.54
CA MET A 267 23.30 17.40 0.67
C MET A 267 22.58 16.94 1.95
N ARG A 268 21.59 16.04 1.85
CA ARG A 268 20.76 15.56 2.97
C ARG A 268 20.16 16.71 3.80
N THR A 269 19.57 17.69 3.14
CA THR A 269 18.98 18.88 3.79
C THR A 269 17.46 18.88 3.70
N GLY A 270 16.80 19.78 4.46
CA GLY A 270 15.34 19.87 4.49
C GLY A 270 14.71 18.57 5.00
N VAL A 271 13.73 18.06 4.26
CA VAL A 271 13.01 16.81 4.58
C VAL A 271 13.92 15.57 4.57
N TYR A 272 15.08 15.63 3.90
CA TYR A 272 16.04 14.52 3.82
C TYR A 272 17.05 14.47 4.99
N ARG A 273 17.00 15.43 5.93
CA ARG A 273 17.94 15.50 7.05
C ARG A 273 17.88 14.22 7.89
N GLY A 274 19.03 13.57 8.05
CA GLY A 274 19.16 12.32 8.82
C GLY A 274 18.53 11.09 8.16
N SER A 275 18.06 11.21 6.91
CA SER A 275 17.41 10.11 6.21
C SER A 275 18.39 9.25 5.40
N GLN A 276 18.07 7.97 5.25
CA GLN A 276 18.83 6.99 4.46
C GLN A 276 18.06 6.55 3.20
N GLU A 277 18.77 6.32 2.09
CA GLU A 277 18.15 5.87 0.83
C GLU A 277 17.78 4.38 0.94
N GLU A 278 16.55 4.03 0.59
CA GLU A 278 16.04 2.66 0.68
C GLU A 278 16.32 1.82 -0.57
N LEU A 279 16.01 2.35 -1.75
CA LEU A 279 15.96 1.57 -2.99
C LEU A 279 17.31 1.51 -3.67
N THR A 280 18.07 2.61 -3.61
CA THR A 280 19.39 2.68 -4.25
C THR A 280 20.52 2.99 -3.26
N PRO A 281 20.73 2.14 -2.23
CA PRO A 281 21.70 2.39 -1.18
C PRO A 281 23.13 2.24 -1.70
N LEU A 282 23.78 3.36 -2.01
CA LEU A 282 25.13 3.41 -2.62
C LEU A 282 26.19 2.54 -1.91
N ARG A 283 26.11 2.41 -0.57
CA ARG A 283 27.08 1.64 0.23
C ARG A 283 26.88 0.13 0.15
N ILE A 284 25.67 -0.33 -0.19
CA ILE A 284 25.28 -1.75 -0.21
C ILE A 284 25.28 -2.26 -1.65
N ASP A 285 24.72 -1.48 -2.58
CA ASP A 285 24.52 -1.86 -3.98
C ASP A 285 24.76 -0.63 -4.87
N TRP A 286 26.01 -0.27 -5.14
CA TRP A 286 26.31 0.94 -5.91
C TRP A 286 25.72 0.96 -7.34
N PRO A 287 25.61 -0.17 -8.09
CA PRO A 287 24.96 -0.17 -9.40
C PRO A 287 23.48 0.24 -9.35
N SER A 288 22.78 0.01 -8.24
CA SER A 288 21.38 0.43 -8.08
C SER A 288 21.17 1.94 -8.26
N VAL A 289 22.21 2.77 -8.06
CA VAL A 289 22.12 4.23 -8.21
C VAL A 289 21.97 4.67 -9.67
N ILE A 290 22.40 3.83 -10.63
CA ILE A 290 22.40 4.16 -12.06
C ILE A 290 20.99 4.54 -12.56
N PRO A 291 19.92 3.75 -12.33
CA PRO A 291 18.55 4.15 -12.65
C PRO A 291 18.13 5.51 -12.10
N THR A 292 18.45 5.81 -10.83
CA THR A 292 18.09 7.09 -10.18
C THR A 292 18.82 8.26 -10.83
N VAL A 293 20.12 8.11 -11.12
CA VAL A 293 20.91 9.15 -11.80
C VAL A 293 20.43 9.36 -13.23
N PHE A 294 20.14 8.28 -13.96
CA PHE A 294 19.58 8.35 -15.31
C PHE A 294 18.23 9.07 -15.31
N ALA A 295 17.33 8.71 -14.38
CA ALA A 295 16.04 9.37 -14.23
C ALA A 295 16.22 10.87 -13.90
N ALA A 296 17.12 11.21 -12.96
CA ALA A 296 17.42 12.60 -12.63
C ALA A 296 17.89 13.39 -13.86
N ALA A 297 18.85 12.85 -14.62
CA ALA A 297 19.36 13.48 -15.83
C ALA A 297 18.26 13.66 -16.90
N LEU A 298 17.46 12.61 -17.14
CA LEU A 298 16.35 12.66 -18.08
C LEU A 298 15.30 13.71 -17.68
N LEU A 299 14.93 13.78 -16.41
CA LEU A 299 13.96 14.75 -15.89
C LEU A 299 14.50 16.19 -15.94
N LEU A 300 15.80 16.39 -15.73
CA LEU A 300 16.43 17.70 -15.90
C LEU A 300 16.43 18.15 -17.37
N VAL A 301 16.64 17.24 -18.31
CA VAL A 301 16.53 17.56 -19.75
C VAL A 301 15.07 17.77 -20.15
N ARG A 302 14.14 16.94 -19.67
CA ARG A 302 12.74 16.93 -20.10
C ARG A 302 11.80 16.59 -18.93
N PRO A 303 11.40 17.57 -18.10
CA PRO A 303 10.58 17.33 -16.91
C PRO A 303 9.28 16.58 -17.18
N GLY A 304 8.61 16.89 -18.30
CA GLY A 304 7.39 16.19 -18.74
C GLY A 304 7.57 14.71 -19.10
N ALA A 305 8.80 14.17 -19.07
CA ALA A 305 9.03 12.73 -19.19
C ALA A 305 8.55 11.96 -17.94
N ALA A 306 8.37 12.62 -16.80
CA ALA A 306 7.92 11.99 -15.55
C ALA A 306 6.59 11.23 -15.72
N GLU A 307 5.60 11.86 -16.37
CA GLU A 307 4.30 11.23 -16.62
C GLU A 307 4.46 9.92 -17.41
N ARG A 308 5.32 9.90 -18.43
CA ARG A 308 5.57 8.70 -19.24
C ARG A 308 6.34 7.63 -18.49
N LEU A 309 7.32 8.02 -17.66
CA LEU A 309 8.10 7.07 -16.84
C LEU A 309 7.21 6.39 -15.81
N VAL A 310 6.23 7.10 -15.27
CA VAL A 310 5.26 6.56 -14.32
C VAL A 310 4.13 5.80 -15.04
N SER A 311 3.74 6.19 -16.26
CA SER A 311 2.61 5.58 -16.97
C SER A 311 2.97 4.37 -17.84
N LYS A 312 4.22 4.24 -18.31
CA LYS A 312 4.60 3.18 -19.26
C LYS A 312 4.88 1.86 -18.54
N GLY A 313 4.01 0.86 -18.72
CA GLY A 313 4.17 -0.50 -18.18
C GLY A 313 3.89 -0.66 -16.69
N TRP A 314 3.76 0.46 -15.96
CA TRP A 314 3.28 0.44 -14.59
C TRP A 314 1.77 0.17 -14.62
N GLY A 315 1.31 -0.88 -13.93
CA GLY A 315 -0.10 -1.24 -13.87
C GLY A 315 -0.54 -2.45 -14.66
N ASP A 316 0.18 -2.81 -15.72
CA ASP A 316 -0.19 -3.94 -16.60
C ASP A 316 -0.12 -5.29 -15.87
N HIS A 317 0.66 -5.34 -14.79
CA HIS A 317 0.81 -6.49 -13.91
C HIS A 317 -0.10 -6.46 -12.66
N LEU A 318 -0.93 -5.42 -12.51
CA LEU A 318 -1.85 -5.30 -11.38
C LEU A 318 -3.14 -6.06 -11.68
N LEU A 319 -3.74 -6.63 -10.64
CA LEU A 319 -5.07 -7.20 -10.70
C LEU A 319 -6.09 -6.12 -11.05
N ASN A 320 -6.96 -6.48 -11.97
CA ASN A 320 -8.14 -5.73 -12.34
C ASN A 320 -9.38 -6.64 -12.18
N PRO A 321 -10.60 -6.10 -12.27
CA PRO A 321 -11.82 -6.90 -12.12
C PRO A 321 -11.91 -8.09 -13.08
N GLU A 322 -11.41 -7.96 -14.32
CA GLU A 322 -11.39 -9.04 -15.29
C GLU A 322 -10.45 -10.18 -14.86
N SER A 323 -9.22 -9.87 -14.45
CA SER A 323 -8.26 -10.85 -13.93
C SER A 323 -8.82 -11.57 -12.68
N ILE A 324 -9.51 -10.84 -11.80
CA ILE A 324 -10.17 -11.43 -10.62
C ILE A 324 -11.27 -12.40 -11.07
N ARG A 325 -12.14 -12.02 -12.01
CA ARG A 325 -13.16 -12.93 -12.56
C ARG A 325 -12.56 -14.20 -13.17
N ILE A 326 -11.45 -14.09 -13.88
CA ILE A 326 -10.72 -15.24 -14.44
C ILE A 326 -10.21 -16.15 -13.32
N ILE A 327 -9.58 -15.58 -12.28
CA ILE A 327 -9.06 -16.34 -11.14
C ILE A 327 -10.20 -17.03 -10.39
N GLU A 328 -11.31 -16.34 -10.14
CA GLU A 328 -12.46 -16.90 -9.43
C GLU A 328 -13.19 -17.99 -10.21
N GLY A 329 -13.31 -17.81 -11.53
CA GLY A 329 -13.93 -18.79 -12.43
C GLY A 329 -13.06 -20.03 -12.69
N TRP A 330 -11.80 -20.02 -12.26
CA TRP A 330 -10.90 -21.14 -12.48
C TRP A 330 -11.15 -22.28 -11.49
N ASN A 331 -11.65 -23.39 -12.03
CA ASN A 331 -11.87 -24.66 -11.31
C ASN A 331 -10.96 -25.78 -11.83
N GLY A 332 -9.94 -25.44 -12.63
CA GLY A 332 -9.03 -26.42 -13.23
C GLY A 332 -7.99 -26.93 -12.22
N PRO A 333 -7.31 -28.06 -12.53
CA PRO A 333 -6.21 -28.51 -11.72
C PRO A 333 -5.06 -27.49 -11.79
N PRO A 334 -4.31 -27.30 -10.69
CA PRO A 334 -3.08 -26.53 -10.68
C PRO A 334 -2.10 -27.21 -11.62
N VAL A 335 -1.74 -26.50 -12.70
CA VAL A 335 -0.78 -26.96 -13.72
C VAL A 335 0.62 -26.97 -13.15
#